data_AF-A0A2S6AMM1-F1
#
_entry.id   AF-A0A2S6AMM1-F1
#
_cell.length_a   1.000
_cell.length_b   1.000
_cell.length_c   1.000
_cell.angle_alpha   90.00
_cell.angle_beta   90.00
_cell.angle_gamma   90.00
#
_symmetry.space_group_name_H-M   'P 1'
#
loop_
_entity.id
_entity.type
_entity.pdbx_description
1 polymer ?
#
loop_
_entity_poly.entity_id
_entity_poly.type
_entity_poly.pdbx_seq_one_letter_code
_entity_poly.pdbx_strand_id
1 'polypeptide(L)' 'MSRDETVTVLLDALVPYIAAPRHALGIAHAMATVVGGEPLDLLNHAISDDRVHERLVRVTYRALREYQSHRSAPAHKK' A
#
# COMPACT_ATOMS: atom_id res chain seq x y z
N MET A 1 -2.99 -24.84 6.19
CA MET A 1 -3.44 -23.44 6.17
C MET A 1 -4.80 -23.36 5.52
N SER A 2 -5.75 -22.73 6.19
CA SER A 2 -7.03 -22.37 5.58
C SER A 2 -6.86 -21.17 4.66
N ARG A 3 -7.77 -21.01 3.69
CA ARG A 3 -7.77 -19.87 2.78
C ARG A 3 -7.87 -18.53 3.52
N ASP A 4 -8.57 -18.48 4.65
CA ASP A 4 -8.74 -17.24 5.43
C ASP A 4 -7.47 -16.87 6.20
N GLU A 5 -6.74 -17.87 6.74
CA GLU A 5 -5.40 -17.68 7.32
C GLU A 5 -4.41 -17.15 6.28
N THR A 6 -4.47 -17.66 5.04
CA THR A 6 -3.64 -17.16 3.93
C THR A 6 -3.94 -15.69 3.61
N VAL A 7 -5.21 -15.29 3.59
CA VAL A 7 -5.59 -13.89 3.32
C VAL A 7 -5.14 -12.95 4.45
N THR A 8 -5.22 -13.38 5.71
CA THR A 8 -4.72 -12.59 6.84
C THR A 8 -3.21 -12.36 6.76
N VAL A 9 -2.43 -13.42 6.50
CA VAL A 9 -0.98 -13.30 6.31
C VAL A 9 -0.62 -12.39 5.13
N LEU A 10 -1.39 -12.45 4.04
CA LEU A 10 -1.21 -11.55 2.90
C LEU A 10 -1.51 -10.08 3.27
N LEU A 11 -2.57 -9.82 4.04
CA LEU A 11 -2.91 -8.46 4.49
C LEU A 11 -1.82 -7.88 5.40
N ASP A 12 -1.31 -8.66 6.34
CA ASP A 12 -0.24 -8.23 7.26
C ASP A 12 1.08 -7.98 6.51
N ALA A 13 1.39 -8.80 5.51
CA ALA A 13 2.57 -8.62 4.67
C ALA A 13 2.50 -7.35 3.81
N LEU A 14 1.32 -6.86 3.44
CA LEU A 14 1.16 -5.65 2.63
C LEU A 14 1.32 -4.34 3.42
N VAL A 15 1.14 -4.35 4.75
CA VAL A 15 1.21 -3.14 5.58
C VAL A 15 2.60 -2.47 5.53
N PRO A 16 3.73 -3.19 5.71
CA PRO A 16 5.06 -2.60 5.61
C PRO A 16 5.38 -2.01 4.22
N TYR A 17 4.88 -2.64 3.15
CA TYR A 17 5.06 -2.16 1.77
C TYR A 17 4.36 -0.83 1.51
N ILE A 18 3.33 -0.47 2.28
CA ILE A 18 2.66 0.84 2.17
C ILE A 18 3.36 1.89 3.04
N ALA A 19 3.90 1.49 4.19
CA ALA A 19 4.45 2.40 5.18
C ALA A 19 5.91 2.80 4.91
N ALA A 20 6.76 1.86 4.51
CA ALA A 20 8.20 2.10 4.33
C ALA A 20 8.54 3.03 3.15
N PRO A 21 7.96 2.87 1.94
CA PRO A 21 8.25 3.74 0.81
C PRO A 21 7.80 5.18 1.06
N ARG A 22 6.62 5.36 1.66
CA ARG A 22 6.11 6.69 2.07
C ARG A 22 7.08 7.47 2.92
N HIS A 23 7.64 6.82 3.94
CA HIS A 23 8.54 7.48 4.88
C HIS A 23 9.87 7.84 4.22
N ALA A 24 10.43 6.93 3.42
CA ALA A 24 11.65 7.17 2.67
C ALA A 24 11.49 8.30 1.63
N LEU A 25 10.38 8.32 0.89
CA LEU A 25 10.07 9.38 -0.08
C LEU A 25 9.85 10.74 0.59
N GLY A 26 9.28 10.79 1.78
CA GLY A 26 9.15 12.02 2.55
C GLY A 26 10.51 12.63 2.94
N ILE A 27 11.45 11.80 3.39
CA ILE A 27 12.82 12.23 3.70
C ILE A 27 13.56 12.68 2.43
N ALA A 28 13.49 11.88 1.37
CA ALA A 28 14.11 12.21 0.09
C ALA A 28 13.55 13.52 -0.48
N HIS A 29 12.24 13.77 -0.34
CA HIS A 29 11.61 14.99 -0.81
C HIS A 29 12.10 16.21 -0.05
N ALA A 30 12.17 16.12 1.28
CA ALA A 30 12.73 17.19 2.10
C ALA A 30 14.18 17.53 1.68
N MET A 31 15.01 16.50 1.45
CA MET A 31 16.39 16.68 0.99
C MET A 31 16.47 17.27 -0.43
N ALA A 32 15.66 16.79 -1.36
CA ALA A 32 15.66 17.25 -2.75
C ALA A 32 15.14 18.69 -2.88
N THR A 33 14.19 19.13 -2.07
CA THR A 33 13.77 20.55 -2.03
C THR A 33 14.86 21.50 -1.56
N VAL A 34 15.79 21.03 -0.71
CA VAL A 34 16.93 21.84 -0.25
C VAL A 34 17.98 21.97 -1.35
N VAL A 35 18.18 20.93 -2.16
CA VAL A 35 19.15 20.92 -3.27
C VAL A 35 18.61 21.62 -4.53
N GLY A 36 17.31 21.45 -4.84
CA GLY A 36 16.66 21.97 -6.05
C GLY A 36 17.16 21.30 -7.34
N GLY A 37 16.55 21.66 -8.48
CA GLY A 37 16.99 21.20 -9.81
C GLY A 37 16.71 19.72 -10.11
N GLU A 38 17.57 19.09 -10.91
CA GLU A 38 17.44 17.72 -11.44
C GLU A 38 17.11 16.64 -10.37
N PRO A 39 17.70 16.65 -9.14
CA PRO A 39 17.34 15.70 -8.10
C PRO A 39 15.87 15.77 -7.67
N LEU A 40 15.25 16.95 -7.70
CA LEU A 40 13.84 17.13 -7.36
C LEU A 40 12.93 16.58 -8.47
N ASP A 41 13.31 16.73 -9.74
CA ASP A 41 12.56 16.19 -10.88
C ASP A 41 12.64 14.66 -10.93
N LEU A 42 13.83 14.09 -10.73
CA LEU A 42 14.03 12.63 -10.63
C LEU A 42 13.24 12.04 -9.45
N LEU A 43 13.23 12.75 -8.32
CA LEU A 43 12.46 12.32 -7.16
C LEU A 43 10.94 12.44 -7.40
N ASN A 44 10.47 13.50 -8.05
CA ASN A 44 9.06 13.64 -8.41
C ASN A 44 8.60 12.51 -9.34
N HIS A 45 9.46 12.08 -10.27
CA HIS A 45 9.20 10.93 -11.11
C HIS A 45 9.10 9.63 -10.29
N ALA A 46 10.07 9.39 -9.40
CA ALA A 46 10.05 8.23 -8.50
C ALA A 46 8.82 8.22 -7.57
N ILE A 47 8.38 9.38 -7.07
CA ILE A 47 7.14 9.52 -6.28
C ILE A 47 5.91 9.19 -7.12
N SER A 48 5.87 9.60 -8.39
CA SER A 48 4.77 9.29 -9.29
C SER A 48 4.64 7.77 -9.52
N ASP A 49 5.76 7.09 -9.74
CA ASP A 49 5.79 5.64 -9.93
C ASP A 49 5.41 4.87 -8.66
N ASP A 50 5.89 5.33 -7.49
CA ASP A 50 5.52 4.76 -6.20
C ASP A 50 4.02 4.95 -5.91
N ARG A 51 3.43 6.10 -6.25
CA ARG A 51 1.99 6.34 -6.10
C ARG A 51 1.14 5.36 -6.92
N VAL A 52 1.59 4.96 -8.10
CA VAL A 52 0.91 3.95 -8.92
C VAL A 52 0.97 2.59 -8.24
N HIS A 53 2.14 2.19 -7.74
CA HIS A 53 2.33 0.94 -7.00
C HIS A 53 1.52 0.92 -5.69
N GLU A 54 1.55 2.00 -4.92
CA GLU A 54 0.80 2.16 -3.68
C GLU A 54 -0.71 2.06 -3.92
N ARG A 55 -1.21 2.66 -5.01
CA ARG A 55 -2.62 2.57 -5.39
C ARG A 55 -3.01 1.12 -5.68
N LEU A 56 -2.21 0.37 -6.43
CA LEU A 56 -2.48 -1.03 -6.75
C LEU A 56 -2.48 -1.91 -5.49
N VAL A 57 -1.52 -1.71 -4.59
CA VAL A 57 -1.46 -2.38 -3.29
C VAL A 57 -2.69 -2.05 -2.44
N ARG A 58 -3.10 -0.78 -2.37
CA ARG A 58 -4.31 -0.36 -1.62
C ARG A 58 -5.60 -0.95 -2.17
N VAL A 59 -5.76 -1.00 -3.50
CA VAL A 59 -6.93 -1.62 -4.14
C VAL A 59 -6.97 -3.11 -3.81
N THR A 60 -5.82 -3.78 -3.90
CA THR A 60 -5.69 -5.21 -3.59
C THR A 60 -5.98 -5.48 -2.10
N TYR A 61 -5.43 -4.66 -1.21
CA TYR A 61 -5.70 -4.72 0.23
C TYR A 61 -7.19 -4.53 0.54
N ARG A 62 -7.84 -3.52 -0.07
CA ARG A 62 -9.28 -3.29 0.09
C ARG A 62 -10.11 -4.47 -0.41
N ALA A 63 -9.81 -4.98 -1.59
CA ALA A 63 -10.51 -6.13 -2.16
C ALA A 63 -10.37 -7.39 -1.28
N LEU A 64 -9.16 -7.67 -0.77
CA LEU A 64 -8.90 -8.79 0.14
C LEU A 64 -9.64 -8.62 1.49
N ARG A 65 -9.66 -7.39 2.03
CA ARG A 65 -10.36 -7.08 3.27
C ARG A 65 -11.88 -7.15 3.12
N GLU A 66 -12.42 -6.67 2.01
CA GLU A 66 -13.85 -6.78 1.69
C GLU A 66 -14.27 -8.24 1.49
N TYR A 67 -13.43 -9.06 0.84
CA TYR A 67 -13.65 -10.51 0.69
C TYR A 67 -13.75 -11.22 2.07
N GLN A 68 -12.85 -10.92 3.01
CA GLN A 68 -12.95 -11.44 4.38
C GLN A 68 -14.21 -10.94 5.13
N SER A 69 -14.58 -9.67 4.90
CA SER A 69 -15.71 -9.02 5.56
C SER A 69 -17.06 -9.62 5.11
N HIS A 70 -17.23 -9.89 3.82
CA HIS A 70 -18.46 -10.46 3.25
C HIS A 70 -18.65 -11.94 3.62
N ARG A 71 -17.57 -12.66 3.90
CA ARG A 71 -17.63 -14.05 4.36
C ARG A 71 -17.91 -14.18 5.86
N SER A 72 -17.59 -13.15 6.62
CA SER A 72 -17.87 -13.06 8.06
C SER A 72 -19.30 -12.60 8.37
N ALA A 73 -20.10 -12.19 7.37
CA ALA A 73 -21.52 -11.96 7.55
C ALA A 73 -22.23 -13.31 7.68
N PRO A 74 -22.82 -13.65 8.85
CA PRO A 74 -23.49 -14.93 9.00
C PRO A 74 -24.67 -14.97 8.02
N ALA A 75 -24.77 -16.07 7.27
CA ALA A 75 -25.96 -16.41 6.54
C ALA A 75 -27.11 -16.59 7.55
N HIS A 76 -27.80 -15.49 7.88
CA HIS A 76 -29.02 -15.50 8.66
C HIS A 76 -30.13 -16.01 7.73
N LYS A 77 -30.16 -17.33 7.52
CA LYS A 77 -31.31 -18.02 6.94
C LYS A 77 -32.37 -18.15 8.02
N LYS A 78 -33.49 -17.48 7.80
CA LYS A 78 -34.79 -17.80 8.40
C LYS A 78 -35.28 -19.14 7.86
#